data_AF-A0A945NJY4-F1
#
_entry.id   AF-A0A945NJY4-F1
#
_cell.length_a   1.000
_cell.length_b   1.000
_cell.length_c   1.000
_cell.angle_alpha   90.00
_cell.angle_beta   90.00
_cell.angle_gamma   90.00
#
_symmetry.space_group_name_H-M   'P 1'
#
loop_
_entity.id
_entity.type
_entity.pdbx_description
1 polymer ?
#
loop_
_entity_poly.entity_id
_entity_poly.type
_entity_poly.pdbx_seq_one_letter_code
_entity_poly.pdbx_strand_id
1 'polypeptide(L)'
;MVDGPVNIDAYSPAEIAARVEQAGVSKVHLPILQTLVLSVLAGAFIAFGAVFYTFVITDTGLGFGLTRLIGGIAFSLGLILVVVGG
;
A
#
# COMPACT_ATOMS: atom_id res chain seq x y z
N MET A 1 32.76 -12.21 -5.41
CA MET A 1 31.81 -11.84 -6.46
C MET A 1 30.48 -12.48 -6.04
N VAL A 2 29.47 -11.66 -5.75
CA VAL A 2 28.20 -12.08 -5.15
C VAL A 2 27.27 -12.54 -6.27
N ASP A 3 27.26 -13.84 -6.55
CA ASP A 3 26.22 -14.48 -7.37
C ASP A 3 25.35 -15.33 -6.45
N GLY A 4 24.56 -14.67 -5.61
CA GLY A 4 23.44 -15.33 -4.93
C GLY A 4 22.33 -15.57 -5.96
N PRO A 5 21.62 -16.71 -5.93
CA PRO A 5 20.50 -16.93 -6.81
C PRO A 5 19.49 -15.79 -6.65
N VAL A 6 19.00 -15.24 -7.77
CA VAL A 6 17.88 -14.29 -7.76
C VAL A 6 16.71 -14.98 -7.08
N ASN A 7 16.50 -14.67 -5.81
CA ASN A 7 15.37 -15.17 -5.04
C ASN A 7 14.14 -14.40 -5.51
N ILE A 8 13.37 -15.02 -6.39
CA ILE A 8 12.06 -14.50 -6.77
C ILE A 8 11.21 -14.61 -5.50
N ASP A 9 10.66 -13.48 -5.02
CA ASP A 9 9.80 -13.37 -3.84
C ASP A 9 8.42 -14.06 -4.04
N ALA A 10 8.43 -15.19 -4.74
CA ALA A 10 7.30 -16.04 -5.07
C ALA A 10 7.24 -17.18 -4.05
N TYR A 11 6.74 -16.84 -2.86
CA TYR A 11 6.56 -17.78 -1.77
C TYR A 11 5.34 -18.67 -1.98
N SER A 12 5.43 -19.90 -1.48
CA SER A 12 4.25 -20.78 -1.37
C SER A 12 3.22 -20.18 -0.40
N PRO A 13 1.92 -20.51 -0.54
CA PRO A 13 0.89 -20.01 0.38
C PRO A 13 1.20 -20.25 1.87
N ALA A 14 1.82 -21.39 2.20
CA ALA A 14 2.23 -21.71 3.57
C ALA A 14 3.32 -20.76 4.09
N GLU A 15 4.29 -20.42 3.25
CA GLU A 15 5.37 -19.50 3.59
C GLU A 15 4.88 -18.03 3.68
N ILE A 16 3.89 -17.64 2.86
CA ILE A 16 3.22 -16.33 2.99
C ILE A 16 2.49 -16.26 4.33
N ALA A 17 1.72 -17.31 4.68
CA ALA A 17 0.97 -17.36 5.94
C ALA A 17 1.90 -17.19 7.16
N ALA A 18 3.02 -17.92 7.19
CA ALA A 18 4.00 -17.82 8.27
C ALA A 18 4.60 -16.40 8.38
N ARG A 19 4.88 -15.72 7.26
CA ARG A 19 5.39 -14.33 7.27
C ARG A 19 4.34 -13.33 7.76
N VAL A 20 3.09 -13.47 7.32
CA VAL A 20 1.99 -12.60 7.76
C VAL A 20 1.73 -12.78 9.25
N GLU A 21 1.79 -14.01 9.77
CA GLU A 21 1.70 -14.30 11.20
C GLU A 21 2.82 -13.59 11.98
N GLN A 22 4.08 -13.77 11.58
CA GLN A 22 5.22 -13.13 12.23
C GLN A 22 5.13 -11.61 12.21
N ALA A 23 4.69 -11.02 11.09
CA ALA A 23 4.45 -9.59 10.97
C ALA A 23 3.33 -9.14 11.94
N GLY A 24 2.25 -9.91 12.06
CA GLY A 24 1.15 -9.65 13.00
C GLY A 24 1.59 -9.68 14.46
N VAL A 25 2.32 -10.73 14.86
CA VAL A 25 2.89 -10.86 16.21
C VAL A 25 3.83 -9.70 16.52
N SER A 26 4.65 -9.28 15.55
CA SER A 26 5.54 -8.13 15.73
C SER A 26 4.77 -6.82 15.90
N LYS A 27 3.67 -6.60 15.15
CA LYS A 27 2.84 -5.38 15.24
C LYS A 27 2.13 -5.24 16.59
N VAL A 28 1.73 -6.33 17.26
CA VAL A 28 1.08 -6.26 18.58
C VAL A 28 2.04 -5.89 19.73
N HIS A 29 3.34 -6.07 19.52
CA HIS A 29 4.37 -5.68 20.51
C HIS A 29 4.86 -4.23 20.33
N LEU A 30 4.33 -3.48 19.37
CA LEU A 30 4.69 -2.07 19.18
C LEU A 30 4.16 -1.20 20.33
N PRO A 31 4.92 -0.18 20.77
CA PRO A 31 4.44 0.82 21.72
C PRO A 31 3.17 1.51 21.20
N ILE A 32 2.19 1.74 22.09
CA ILE A 32 0.89 2.34 21.72
C ILE A 32 1.05 3.66 20.95
N LEU A 33 1.96 4.53 21.39
CA LEU A 33 2.20 5.81 20.73
C LEU A 33 2.71 5.63 19.30
N GLN A 34 3.60 4.65 19.06
CA GLN A 34 4.09 4.34 17.72
C GLN A 34 2.95 3.81 16.84
N THR A 35 2.13 2.90 17.36
CA THR A 35 0.97 2.37 16.64
C THR A 35 -0.04 3.45 16.27
N LEU A 36 -0.27 4.43 17.15
CA LEU A 36 -1.14 5.57 16.87
C LEU A 36 -0.57 6.51 15.80
N VAL A 37 0.74 6.77 15.82
CA VAL A 37 1.37 7.60 14.77
C VAL A 37 1.28 6.90 13.42
N LEU A 38 1.61 5.60 13.37
CA LEU A 38 1.53 4.81 12.13
C LEU A 38 0.09 4.73 11.61
N SER A 39 -0.92 4.61 12.47
CA SER A 39 -2.32 4.58 12.03
C SER A 39 -2.80 5.91 11.45
N VAL A 40 -2.36 7.04 12.02
CA VAL A 40 -2.62 8.38 11.47
C VAL A 40 -1.93 8.56 10.12
N LEU A 41 -0.66 8.14 10.00
CA LEU A 41 0.07 8.20 8.73
C LEU A 41 -0.59 7.34 7.65
N ALA A 42 -1.02 6.12 8.00
CA ALA A 42 -1.77 5.26 7.08
C ALA A 42 -3.04 5.96 6.58
N GLY A 43 -3.81 6.60 7.47
CA GLY A 43 -4.98 7.40 7.10
C GLY A 43 -4.63 8.57 6.17
N ALA A 44 -3.55 9.29 6.46
CA ALA A 44 -3.09 10.41 5.65
C ALA A 44 -2.69 9.98 4.22
N PHE A 45 -2.02 8.83 4.06
CA PHE A 45 -1.64 8.29 2.75
C PHE A 45 -2.85 7.84 1.92
N ILE A 46 -3.86 7.23 2.54
CA ILE A 46 -5.10 6.90 1.85
C ILE A 46 -5.86 8.16 1.43
N ALA A 47 -5.93 9.17 2.31
CA ALA A 47 -6.54 10.46 1.99
C ALA A 47 -5.80 11.16 0.83
N PHE A 48 -4.47 11.11 0.82
CA PHE A 48 -3.66 11.65 -0.27
C PHE A 48 -3.97 10.95 -1.61
N GLY A 49 -4.06 9.61 -1.62
CA GLY A 49 -4.50 8.85 -2.79
C GLY A 49 -5.91 9.23 -3.28
N ALA A 50 -6.84 9.49 -2.36
CA ALA A 50 -8.20 9.92 -2.69
C ALA A 50 -8.26 11.36 -3.25
N VAL A 51 -7.43 12.27 -2.74
CA VAL A 51 -7.28 13.62 -3.30
C VAL A 51 -6.68 13.54 -4.71
N PHE A 52 -5.64 12.72 -4.90
CA PHE A 52 -5.03 12.54 -6.22
C PHE A 52 -5.98 11.91 -7.24
N TYR A 53 -6.75 10.89 -6.82
CA TYR A 53 -7.86 10.34 -7.62
C TYR A 53 -8.78 11.46 -8.11
N THR A 54 -9.24 12.32 -7.20
CA THR A 54 -10.17 13.41 -7.50
C THR A 54 -9.58 14.37 -8.54
N PHE A 55 -8.31 14.76 -8.38
CA PHE A 55 -7.62 15.59 -9.36
C PHE A 55 -7.54 14.94 -10.73
N VAL A 56 -7.19 13.66 -10.80
CA VAL A 56 -7.04 12.92 -12.06
C VAL A 56 -8.37 12.76 -12.79
N ILE A 57 -9.48 12.59 -12.08
CA ILE A 57 -10.80 12.40 -12.71
C ILE A 57 -11.56 13.69 -12.99
N THR A 58 -11.05 14.85 -12.56
CA THR A 58 -11.72 16.13 -12.75
C THR A 58 -11.54 16.59 -14.20
N ASP A 59 -12.66 16.84 -14.87
CA ASP A 59 -12.73 17.43 -16.22
C ASP A 59 -11.84 16.74 -17.28
N THR A 60 -11.76 15.41 -17.22
CA THR A 60 -10.86 14.64 -18.11
C THR A 60 -11.29 14.61 -19.57
N GLY A 61 -12.57 14.91 -19.86
CA GLY A 61 -13.17 14.72 -21.19
C GLY A 61 -13.27 13.24 -21.64
N LEU A 62 -12.84 12.30 -20.80
CA LEU A 62 -12.91 10.86 -21.07
C LEU A 62 -14.28 10.29 -20.70
N GLY A 63 -14.69 9.22 -21.39
CA GLY A 63 -15.89 8.46 -21.04
C GLY A 63 -15.80 7.86 -19.63
N PHE A 64 -16.95 7.63 -18.99
CA PHE A 64 -17.05 7.22 -17.58
C PHE A 64 -16.11 6.07 -17.18
N GLY A 65 -16.03 5.00 -18.00
CA GLY A 65 -15.19 3.85 -17.71
C GLY A 65 -13.70 4.17 -17.66
N LEU A 66 -13.19 4.88 -18.68
CA LEU A 66 -11.78 5.25 -18.75
C LEU A 66 -11.41 6.23 -17.64
N THR A 67 -12.28 7.21 -17.35
CA THR A 67 -12.09 8.14 -16.23
C THR A 67 -11.93 7.41 -14.90
N ARG A 68 -12.76 6.40 -14.62
CA ARG A 68 -12.65 5.61 -13.38
C ARG A 68 -11.40 4.73 -13.36
N LEU A 69 -11.00 4.17 -14.50
CA LEU A 69 -9.79 3.36 -14.62
C LEU A 69 -8.53 4.18 -14.29
N ILE A 70 -8.36 5.35 -14.92
CA ILE A 70 -7.19 6.21 -14.66
C ILE A 70 -7.21 6.76 -13.23
N GLY A 71 -8.39 7.05 -12.69
CA GLY A 71 -8.55 7.40 -11.29
C GLY A 71 -8.07 6.27 -10.38
N GLY A 72 -8.49 5.02 -10.62
CA GLY A 72 -8.06 3.86 -9.84
C GLY A 72 -6.53 3.65 -9.87
N ILE A 73 -5.91 3.85 -11.03
CA ILE A 73 -4.45 3.84 -11.17
C ILE A 73 -3.83 4.93 -10.31
N ALA A 74 -4.36 6.15 -10.33
CA ALA A 74 -3.91 7.24 -9.48
C ALA A 74 -4.07 6.93 -7.98
N PHE A 75 -5.19 6.36 -7.57
CA PHE A 75 -5.46 5.99 -6.18
C PHE A 75 -4.48 4.93 -5.64
N SER A 76 -3.99 4.03 -6.50
CA SER A 76 -3.03 2.98 -6.10
C SER A 76 -1.76 3.54 -5.43
N LEU A 77 -1.39 4.79 -5.75
CA LEU A 77 -0.31 5.51 -5.07
C LEU A 77 -0.54 5.58 -3.55
N GLY A 78 -1.78 5.82 -3.10
CA GLY A 78 -2.12 5.86 -1.68
C GLY A 78 -1.83 4.53 -0.97
N LEU A 79 -2.11 3.39 -1.63
CA LEU A 79 -1.80 2.07 -1.10
C LEU A 79 -0.29 1.80 -1.06
N ILE A 80 0.44 2.21 -2.10
CA ILE A 80 1.91 2.08 -2.15
C ILE A 80 2.56 2.88 -1.00
N LEU A 81 2.09 4.09 -0.75
CA LEU A 81 2.58 4.92 0.35
C LEU A 81 2.37 4.25 1.71
N VAL A 82 1.24 3.58 1.93
CA VAL A 82 1.00 2.79 3.17
C VAL A 82 1.99 1.63 3.29
N VAL A 83 2.24 0.89 2.21
CA VAL A 83 3.18 -0.25 2.21
C VAL A 83 4.61 0.20 2.51
N VAL A 84 5.03 1.35 1.96
CA VAL A 84 6.37 1.92 2.19
C VAL A 84 6.49 2.55 3.57
N GLY A 85 5.42 3.17 4.06
CA GLY A 85 5.37 3.83 5.38
C GLY A 85 5.33 2.87 6.57
N GLY A 86 4.76 1.66 6.38
CA GLY A 86 4.70 0.59 7.39
C GLY A 86 3.43 0.55 8.23
#